data_AF-A0A132PI13-F1
#
_entry.id   AF-A0A132PI13-F1
#
_cell.length_a   1.000
_cell.length_b   1.000
_cell.length_c   1.000
_cell.angle_alpha   90.00
_cell.angle_beta   90.00
_cell.angle_gamma   90.00
#
_symmetry.space_group_name_H-M   'P 1'
#
loop_
_entity.id
_entity.type
_entity.pdbx_description
1 polymer ?
#
loop_
_entity_poly.entity_id
_entity_poly.type
_entity_poly.pdbx_seq_one_letter_code
_entity_poly.pdbx_strand_id
1 'polypeptide(L)'
;MRKHLRNLLVGVSAIIALGAIPACSGGSSTEAETSGSAAPTTTSAAAPLPASVRYMADMESEGKKMTIGISVDGNNVTAYACNGVDDEAWFFGNQTDGNIDITSKFRDTLKADFTATDATGDLTMNGVNYKFTAAAVADPAGMYTADYEGVRASWVVRPDGSAVGVQFNGGISGRDFEQAELQQLNAQQFQSQVRNKRKLQQAQQLLRLQNGTFTSKINGHDVVASLVTGNTRFG
;
A
#
# COMPACT_ATOMS: atom_id res chain seq x y z
N MET A 1 -21.15 52.58 9.56
CA MET A 1 -22.61 52.38 9.48
C MET A 1 -22.95 51.02 10.08
N ARG A 2 -23.94 51.01 10.98
CA ARG A 2 -24.81 49.93 11.53
C ARG A 2 -24.43 48.47 11.18
N LYS A 3 -23.96 47.64 12.14
CA LYS A 3 -24.68 46.83 13.17
C LYS A 3 -25.53 45.67 12.61
N HIS A 4 -25.32 44.45 13.13
CA HIS A 4 -26.22 43.33 13.54
C HIS A 4 -25.32 42.06 13.63
N LEU A 5 -24.86 41.47 14.75
CA LEU A 5 -25.42 40.97 16.02
C LEU A 5 -26.57 39.95 15.91
N ARG A 6 -26.39 38.80 16.58
CA ARG A 6 -27.33 37.74 17.06
C ARG A 6 -27.09 36.37 16.40
N ASN A 7 -27.06 35.21 17.09
CA ASN A 7 -27.43 34.85 18.46
C ASN A 7 -26.73 33.55 18.91
N LEU A 8 -26.35 33.54 20.19
CA LEU A 8 -26.01 32.38 21.01
C LEU A 8 -27.30 31.60 21.33
N LEU A 9 -27.28 30.26 21.32
CA LEU A 9 -28.29 29.46 22.01
C LEU A 9 -27.61 28.43 22.92
N VAL A 10 -27.84 28.63 24.21
CA VAL A 10 -27.51 27.75 25.33
C VAL A 10 -28.61 26.70 25.44
N GLY A 11 -28.25 25.43 25.55
CA GLY A 11 -29.15 24.32 25.86
C GLY A 11 -28.66 23.56 27.08
N VAL A 12 -29.25 23.87 28.23
CA VAL A 12 -29.12 23.14 29.50
C VAL A 12 -30.21 22.07 29.54
N SER A 13 -29.87 20.84 29.92
CA SER A 13 -30.77 19.95 30.65
C SER A 13 -29.98 18.91 31.44
N ALA A 14 -30.36 18.80 32.71
CA ALA A 14 -29.76 18.02 33.78
C ALA A 14 -30.61 16.78 34.11
N ILE A 15 -30.22 16.07 35.20
CA ILE A 15 -30.92 15.05 36.03
C ILE A 15 -30.27 13.66 35.89
N ILE A 16 -29.33 13.26 36.78
CA ILE A 16 -29.40 12.73 38.17
C ILE A 16 -29.49 11.19 38.21
N ALA A 17 -28.52 10.54 38.89
CA ALA A 17 -28.68 9.51 39.95
C ALA A 17 -27.33 8.75 40.17
N LEU A 18 -26.63 9.02 41.27
CA LEU A 18 -26.52 8.20 42.50
C LEU A 18 -25.89 6.81 42.33
N GLY A 19 -24.68 6.64 42.89
CA GLY A 19 -24.05 5.35 43.19
C GLY A 19 -22.87 5.54 44.13
N ALA A 20 -22.89 4.83 45.27
CA ALA A 20 -22.16 5.12 46.51
C ALA A 20 -20.66 4.73 46.53
N ILE A 21 -19.96 5.34 47.49
CA ILE A 21 -18.56 5.14 47.95
C ILE A 21 -18.41 3.76 48.65
N PRO A 22 -17.20 3.15 48.77
CA PRO A 22 -16.28 3.59 49.84
C PRO A 22 -14.79 3.62 49.45
N ALA A 23 -14.12 4.63 49.98
CA ALA A 23 -12.69 4.57 50.25
C ALA A 23 -12.45 3.57 51.38
N CYS A 24 -11.42 2.72 51.26
CA CYS A 24 -10.85 2.00 52.38
C CYS A 24 -9.33 2.03 52.28
N SER A 25 -8.75 2.45 53.39
CA SER A 25 -7.34 2.56 53.73
C SER A 25 -6.54 1.29 53.52
N GLY A 26 -5.21 1.48 53.50
CA GLY A 26 -4.23 0.42 53.41
C GLY A 26 -4.36 -0.67 54.48
N GLY A 27 -3.93 -1.86 54.08
CA GLY A 27 -3.58 -2.97 54.94
C GLY A 27 -2.39 -3.67 54.32
N SER A 28 -1.25 -3.59 55.00
CA SER A 28 -0.15 -4.53 54.80
C SER A 28 -0.64 -5.89 55.30
N SER A 29 -0.63 -6.90 54.43
CA SER A 29 -0.68 -8.30 54.84
C SER A 29 0.18 -9.12 53.90
N THR A 30 1.28 -9.62 54.44
CA THR A 30 2.03 -10.76 53.93
C THR A 30 1.13 -11.98 54.03
N GLU A 31 0.83 -12.61 52.90
CA GLU A 31 0.41 -14.02 52.88
C GLU A 31 0.97 -14.70 51.63
N ALA A 32 1.46 -15.91 51.84
CA ALA A 32 2.23 -16.71 50.90
C ALA A 32 1.32 -17.62 50.06
N GLU A 33 1.93 -18.14 48.98
CA GLU A 33 1.55 -19.34 48.21
C GLU A 33 0.24 -19.33 47.39
N THR A 34 0.40 -19.27 46.06
CA THR A 34 -0.04 -20.39 45.20
C THR A 34 0.54 -20.24 43.79
N SER A 35 1.15 -21.33 43.35
CA SER A 35 1.66 -21.57 42.01
C SER A 35 0.63 -21.27 40.91
N GLY A 36 0.85 -20.20 40.17
CA GLY A 36 0.37 -20.05 38.80
C GLY A 36 1.54 -20.25 37.85
N SER A 37 1.84 -21.50 37.50
CA SER A 37 2.73 -21.79 36.38
C SER A 37 2.09 -21.20 35.14
N ALA A 38 2.58 -20.04 34.70
CA ALA A 38 2.22 -19.48 33.42
C ALA A 38 2.59 -20.53 32.37
N ALA A 39 1.57 -21.13 31.75
CA ALA A 39 1.77 -21.99 30.59
C ALA A 39 2.59 -21.18 29.58
N PRO A 40 3.69 -21.72 29.04
CA PRO A 40 4.41 -21.01 28.01
C PRO A 40 3.44 -20.85 26.85
N THR A 41 3.03 -19.61 26.55
CA THR A 41 2.51 -19.29 25.23
C THR A 41 3.64 -19.63 24.28
N THR A 42 3.58 -20.81 23.68
CA THR A 42 4.37 -21.16 22.53
C THR A 42 3.92 -20.22 21.43
N THR A 43 4.57 -19.06 21.33
CA THR A 43 4.53 -18.24 20.12
C THR A 43 5.07 -19.14 19.02
N SER A 44 4.16 -19.77 18.27
CA SER A 44 4.52 -20.54 17.10
C SER A 44 5.27 -19.58 16.19
N ALA A 45 6.57 -19.80 16.02
CA ALA A 45 7.35 -19.04 15.07
C ALA A 45 6.66 -19.15 13.71
N ALA A 46 6.40 -18.01 13.08
CA ALA A 46 5.83 -17.99 11.73
C ALA A 46 6.73 -18.81 10.81
N ALA A 47 6.12 -19.61 9.93
CA ALA A 47 6.87 -20.38 8.96
C ALA A 47 7.73 -19.43 8.11
N PRO A 48 9.00 -19.78 7.81
CA PRO A 48 9.86 -18.91 7.02
C PRO A 48 9.26 -18.68 5.63
N LEU A 49 9.40 -17.45 5.13
CA LEU A 49 8.97 -17.11 3.78
C LEU A 49 9.79 -17.87 2.73
N PRO A 50 9.16 -18.24 1.60
CA PRO A 50 9.88 -18.73 0.43
C PRO A 50 10.94 -17.72 -0.04
N ALA A 51 12.00 -18.21 -0.69
CA ALA A 51 13.05 -17.36 -1.24
C ALA A 51 12.54 -16.37 -2.30
N SER A 52 11.49 -16.76 -3.03
CA SER A 52 10.77 -15.89 -3.97
C SER A 52 9.28 -16.19 -3.90
N VAL A 53 8.46 -15.16 -3.80
CA VAL A 53 7.00 -15.27 -3.78
C VAL A 53 6.37 -14.00 -4.35
N ARG A 54 5.25 -14.16 -5.06
CA ARG A 54 4.45 -13.06 -5.59
C ARG A 54 3.05 -13.12 -5.03
N TYR A 55 2.48 -11.97 -4.74
CA TYR A 55 1.10 -11.83 -4.27
C TYR A 55 0.33 -10.88 -5.16
N MET A 56 -0.98 -11.06 -5.20
CA MET A 56 -1.87 -10.19 -5.95
C MET A 56 -3.22 -10.06 -5.25
N ALA A 57 -3.76 -8.84 -5.23
CA ALA A 57 -5.13 -8.57 -4.81
C ALA A 57 -5.79 -7.50 -5.69
N ASP A 58 -7.10 -7.66 -5.85
CA ASP A 58 -8.01 -6.60 -6.27
C ASP A 58 -8.73 -6.07 -5.02
N MET A 59 -8.90 -4.76 -4.95
CA MET A 59 -9.48 -4.05 -3.82
C MET A 59 -10.48 -3.01 -4.32
N GLU A 60 -11.44 -2.71 -3.46
CA GLU A 60 -12.35 -1.57 -3.64
C GLU A 60 -12.52 -0.86 -2.30
N SER A 61 -12.47 0.47 -2.33
CA SER A 61 -12.71 1.31 -1.16
C SER A 61 -13.31 2.63 -1.61
N GLU A 62 -14.35 3.09 -0.93
CA GLU A 62 -15.07 4.32 -1.30
C GLU A 62 -15.54 4.36 -2.77
N GLY A 63 -15.89 3.19 -3.33
CA GLY A 63 -16.28 3.04 -4.75
C GLY A 63 -15.14 3.19 -5.75
N LYS A 64 -13.88 3.26 -5.29
CA LYS A 64 -12.68 3.32 -6.11
C LYS A 64 -12.02 1.95 -6.14
N LYS A 65 -11.60 1.52 -7.33
CA LYS A 65 -10.89 0.25 -7.52
C LYS A 65 -9.39 0.43 -7.45
N MET A 66 -8.71 -0.58 -6.94
CA MET A 66 -7.26 -0.65 -6.89
C MET A 66 -6.81 -2.10 -7.05
N THR A 67 -5.80 -2.35 -7.85
CA THR A 67 -5.13 -3.65 -7.94
C THR A 67 -3.71 -3.48 -7.40
N ILE A 68 -3.23 -4.46 -6.64
CA ILE A 68 -1.84 -4.51 -6.16
C ILE A 68 -1.19 -5.83 -6.57
N GLY A 69 0.06 -5.74 -7.01
CA GLY A 69 1.00 -6.86 -7.07
C GLY A 69 2.16 -6.61 -6.11
N ILE A 70 2.69 -7.68 -5.54
CA ILE A 70 3.85 -7.63 -4.63
C ILE A 70 4.79 -8.78 -5.01
N SER A 71 6.07 -8.48 -5.16
CA SER A 71 7.13 -9.48 -5.37
C SER A 71 8.11 -9.39 -4.21
N VAL A 72 8.41 -10.51 -3.59
CA VAL A 72 9.37 -10.65 -2.49
C VAL A 72 10.46 -11.61 -2.93
N ASP A 73 11.72 -11.17 -2.87
CA ASP A 73 12.90 -12.02 -3.09
C ASP A 73 13.85 -11.87 -1.90
N GLY A 74 13.93 -12.90 -1.06
CA GLY A 74 14.63 -12.84 0.21
C GLY A 74 14.12 -11.67 1.07
N ASN A 75 14.97 -10.69 1.32
CA ASN A 75 14.59 -9.47 2.05
C ASN A 75 14.07 -8.36 1.16
N ASN A 76 14.22 -8.44 -0.17
CA ASN A 76 13.88 -7.34 -1.07
C ASN A 76 12.41 -7.40 -1.47
N VAL A 77 11.73 -6.26 -1.41
CA VAL A 77 10.33 -6.12 -1.79
C VAL A 77 10.20 -5.07 -2.88
N THR A 78 9.41 -5.41 -3.89
CA THR A 78 8.86 -4.49 -4.88
C THR A 78 7.35 -4.68 -4.89
N ALA A 79 6.59 -3.59 -4.87
CA ALA A 79 5.15 -3.63 -5.10
C ALA A 79 4.69 -2.54 -6.05
N TYR A 80 3.62 -2.83 -6.77
CA TYR A 80 2.98 -1.94 -7.72
C TYR A 80 1.48 -1.95 -7.45
N ALA A 81 0.91 -0.76 -7.26
CA ALA A 81 -0.53 -0.59 -7.16
C ALA A 81 -1.02 0.35 -8.25
N CYS A 82 -2.17 0.04 -8.87
CA CYS A 82 -2.81 0.95 -9.84
C CYS A 82 -4.33 0.76 -9.91
N ASN A 83 -5.03 1.80 -10.37
CA ASN A 83 -6.48 1.73 -10.64
C ASN A 83 -6.80 1.31 -12.08
N GLY A 84 -5.78 1.12 -12.92
CA GLY A 84 -5.92 0.77 -14.34
C GLY A 84 -6.31 1.93 -15.26
N VAL A 85 -6.36 3.16 -14.76
CA VAL A 85 -6.84 4.33 -15.49
C VAL A 85 -5.82 5.47 -15.45
N ASP A 86 -5.52 5.98 -14.26
CA ASP A 86 -4.77 7.23 -14.10
C ASP A 86 -4.14 7.40 -12.71
N ASP A 87 -4.11 6.36 -11.90
CA ASP A 87 -3.44 6.36 -10.59
C ASP A 87 -2.57 5.12 -10.44
N GLU A 88 -1.34 5.33 -9.99
CA GLU A 88 -0.39 4.25 -9.72
C GLU A 88 0.63 4.65 -8.64
N ALA A 89 1.18 3.66 -7.94
CA ALA A 89 2.31 3.83 -7.04
C ALA A 89 3.26 2.65 -7.09
N TRP A 90 4.54 2.95 -6.85
CA TRP A 90 5.62 1.97 -6.73
C TRP A 90 6.21 2.02 -5.33
N PHE A 91 6.36 0.84 -4.72
CA PHE A 91 6.90 0.67 -3.39
C PHE A 91 8.15 -0.19 -3.50
N PHE A 92 9.26 0.33 -3.00
CA PHE A 92 10.54 -0.37 -2.96
C PHE A 92 11.02 -0.36 -1.52
N GLY A 93 11.40 -1.52 -1.01
CA GLY A 93 11.85 -1.63 0.37
C GLY A 93 12.34 -3.01 0.70
N ASN A 94 12.38 -3.28 2.00
CA ASN A 94 12.81 -4.55 2.55
C ASN A 94 11.80 -5.09 3.54
N GLN A 95 11.59 -6.41 3.53
CA GLN A 95 10.85 -7.09 4.58
C GLN A 95 11.79 -7.51 5.71
N THR A 96 11.27 -7.43 6.93
CA THR A 96 11.88 -8.01 8.14
C THR A 96 10.84 -8.89 8.79
N ASP A 97 11.16 -10.17 8.99
CA ASP A 97 10.24 -11.15 9.58
C ASP A 97 8.84 -11.18 8.93
N GLY A 98 8.81 -11.03 7.61
CA GLY A 98 7.59 -10.99 6.81
C GLY A 98 6.79 -9.70 6.89
N ASN A 99 7.33 -8.66 7.52
CA ASN A 99 6.65 -7.37 7.68
C ASN A 99 7.26 -6.29 6.79
N ILE A 100 6.43 -5.39 6.26
CA ILE A 100 6.85 -4.16 5.58
C ILE A 100 6.07 -2.93 6.07
N ASP A 101 6.74 -1.78 6.04
CA ASP A 101 6.14 -0.45 6.14
C ASP A 101 6.89 0.47 5.16
N ILE A 102 6.31 0.67 3.98
CA ILE A 102 6.97 1.37 2.86
C ILE A 102 6.18 2.60 2.50
N THR A 103 6.86 3.75 2.46
CA THR A 103 6.33 4.97 1.84
C THR A 103 6.87 5.12 0.43
N SER A 104 5.97 5.24 -0.53
CA SER A 104 6.30 5.46 -1.93
C SER A 104 6.94 6.83 -2.14
N LYS A 105 7.57 7.00 -3.30
CA LYS A 105 8.09 8.30 -3.74
C LYS A 105 7.04 9.41 -3.77
N PHE A 106 5.76 9.04 -3.96
CA PHE A 106 4.63 9.97 -4.00
C PHE A 106 3.80 9.97 -2.71
N ARG A 107 4.38 9.51 -1.59
CA ARG A 107 3.78 9.50 -0.24
C ARG A 107 2.53 8.63 -0.09
N ASP A 108 2.29 7.73 -1.04
CA ASP A 108 1.39 6.60 -0.81
C ASP A 108 2.08 5.62 0.16
N THR A 109 1.33 4.90 0.98
CA THR A 109 1.91 3.99 1.99
C THR A 109 1.42 2.57 1.83
N LEU A 110 2.30 1.61 2.07
CA LEU A 110 2.01 0.19 2.06
C LEU A 110 2.54 -0.46 3.34
N LYS A 111 1.63 -1.04 4.13
CA LYS A 111 1.95 -1.89 5.27
C LYS A 111 1.40 -3.28 5.00
N ALA A 112 2.21 -4.31 5.20
CA ALA A 112 1.79 -5.67 4.96
C ALA A 112 2.57 -6.68 5.79
N ASP A 113 1.88 -7.77 6.10
CA ASP A 113 2.39 -9.00 6.65
C ASP A 113 2.36 -10.08 5.57
N PHE A 114 3.42 -10.86 5.46
CA PHE A 114 3.59 -11.91 4.46
C PHE A 114 3.68 -13.29 5.13
N THR A 115 2.94 -14.24 4.57
CA THR A 115 3.07 -15.67 4.83
C THR A 115 3.42 -16.40 3.53
N ALA A 116 3.72 -17.70 3.58
CA ALA A 116 3.96 -18.47 2.36
C ALA A 116 2.75 -18.53 1.40
N THR A 117 1.53 -18.23 1.88
CA THR A 117 0.28 -18.39 1.13
C THR A 117 -0.42 -17.07 0.82
N ASP A 118 -0.21 -16.04 1.63
CA ASP A 118 -0.93 -14.79 1.52
C ASP A 118 -0.10 -13.58 2.00
N ALA A 119 -0.57 -12.41 1.61
CA ALA A 119 -0.16 -11.13 2.17
C ALA A 119 -1.40 -10.38 2.65
N THR A 120 -1.38 -9.88 3.88
CA THR A 120 -2.47 -9.04 4.42
C THR A 120 -1.95 -7.67 4.77
N GLY A 121 -2.72 -6.62 4.50
CA GLY A 121 -2.23 -5.28 4.79
C GLY A 121 -3.17 -4.14 4.46
N ASP A 122 -2.61 -2.95 4.60
CA ASP A 122 -3.22 -1.66 4.33
C ASP A 122 -2.39 -0.92 3.27
N LEU A 123 -3.05 -0.55 2.18
CA LEU A 123 -2.53 0.31 1.14
C LEU A 123 -3.26 1.65 1.22
N THR A 124 -2.55 2.75 1.44
CA THR A 124 -3.11 4.09 1.30
C THR A 124 -2.65 4.71 -0.02
N MET A 125 -3.59 4.89 -0.94
CA MET A 125 -3.38 5.48 -2.26
C MET A 125 -4.16 6.78 -2.36
N ASN A 126 -3.46 7.89 -2.62
CA ASN A 126 -4.09 9.21 -2.77
C ASN A 126 -5.00 9.61 -1.58
N GLY A 127 -4.67 9.18 -0.37
CA GLY A 127 -5.46 9.41 0.84
C GLY A 127 -6.64 8.45 1.05
N VAL A 128 -6.85 7.48 0.15
CA VAL A 128 -7.88 6.43 0.31
C VAL A 128 -7.20 5.17 0.84
N ASN A 129 -7.74 4.59 1.91
CA ASN A 129 -7.22 3.35 2.48
C ASN A 129 -7.92 2.12 1.88
N TYR A 130 -7.12 1.13 1.50
CA TYR A 130 -7.54 -0.15 0.96
C TYR A 130 -6.98 -1.26 1.85
N LYS A 131 -7.87 -2.01 2.49
CA LYS A 131 -7.51 -3.27 3.15
C LYS A 131 -7.43 -4.37 2.12
N PHE A 132 -6.43 -5.24 2.22
CA PHE A 132 -6.30 -6.35 1.30
C PHE A 132 -5.88 -7.66 1.96
N THR A 133 -6.27 -8.72 1.29
CA THR A 133 -5.72 -10.06 1.42
C THR A 133 -5.37 -10.52 0.02
N ALA A 134 -4.07 -10.67 -0.24
CA ALA A 134 -3.53 -11.05 -1.53
C ALA A 134 -3.04 -12.49 -1.47
N ALA A 135 -3.54 -13.35 -2.37
CA ALA A 135 -3.08 -14.72 -2.46
C ALA A 135 -1.71 -14.79 -3.12
N ALA A 136 -0.90 -15.78 -2.74
CA ALA A 136 0.32 -16.12 -3.46
C ALA A 136 -0.03 -16.62 -4.88
N VAL A 137 0.72 -16.17 -5.88
CA VAL A 137 0.47 -16.48 -7.30
C VAL A 137 1.69 -17.06 -7.99
N ALA A 138 1.42 -17.96 -8.94
CA ALA A 138 2.42 -18.58 -9.81
C ALA A 138 2.40 -17.96 -11.21
N ASP A 139 3.40 -18.30 -12.04
CA ASP A 139 3.43 -17.84 -13.42
C ASP A 139 2.15 -18.23 -14.18
N PRO A 140 1.62 -17.36 -15.05
CA PRO A 140 2.19 -16.09 -15.50
C PRO A 140 1.76 -14.87 -14.66
N ALA A 141 1.10 -15.07 -13.53
CA ALA A 141 0.60 -13.95 -12.73
C ALA A 141 1.74 -13.22 -12.02
N GLY A 142 1.63 -11.90 -11.95
CA GLY A 142 2.65 -11.05 -11.35
C GLY A 142 2.64 -9.64 -11.93
N MET A 143 3.62 -8.86 -11.51
CA MET A 143 3.81 -7.51 -12.02
C MET A 143 4.73 -7.52 -13.23
N TYR A 144 4.41 -6.72 -14.23
CA TYR A 144 5.21 -6.55 -15.43
C TYR A 144 5.42 -5.07 -15.71
N THR A 145 6.57 -4.73 -16.29
CA THR A 145 6.86 -3.34 -16.69
C THR A 145 7.64 -3.30 -18.00
N ALA A 146 7.43 -2.24 -18.76
CA ALA A 146 8.21 -1.90 -19.94
C ALA A 146 8.49 -0.40 -19.93
N ASP A 147 9.61 -0.01 -20.55
CA ASP A 147 9.93 1.39 -20.78
C ASP A 147 10.30 1.62 -22.25
N TYR A 148 9.99 2.83 -22.72
CA TYR A 148 10.36 3.31 -24.04
C TYR A 148 10.50 4.84 -23.98
N GLU A 149 11.69 5.35 -24.31
CA GLU A 149 11.98 6.79 -24.37
C GLU A 149 11.55 7.58 -23.11
N GLY A 150 11.77 7.01 -21.93
CA GLY A 150 11.44 7.66 -20.65
C GLY A 150 9.96 7.59 -20.25
N VAL A 151 9.12 6.92 -21.05
CA VAL A 151 7.75 6.54 -20.71
C VAL A 151 7.76 5.12 -20.18
N ARG A 152 7.05 4.87 -19.07
CA ARG A 152 6.92 3.54 -18.47
C ARG A 152 5.49 3.08 -18.52
N ALA A 153 5.24 1.84 -18.90
CA ALA A 153 3.97 1.17 -18.71
C ALA A 153 4.14 -0.03 -17.78
N SER A 154 3.16 -0.24 -16.91
CA SER A 154 3.25 -1.24 -15.85
C SER A 154 1.90 -1.92 -15.66
N TRP A 155 1.92 -3.21 -15.36
CA TRP A 155 0.73 -4.04 -15.28
C TRP A 155 0.80 -4.99 -14.09
N VAL A 156 -0.37 -5.31 -13.55
CA VAL A 156 -0.60 -6.50 -12.73
C VAL A 156 -1.35 -7.51 -13.60
N VAL A 157 -0.72 -8.66 -13.83
CA VAL A 157 -1.24 -9.77 -14.62
C VAL A 157 -1.82 -10.82 -13.67
N ARG A 158 -3.06 -11.23 -13.94
CA ARG A 158 -3.81 -12.25 -13.18
C ARG A 158 -3.49 -13.68 -13.68
N PRO A 159 -3.85 -14.73 -12.92
CA PRO A 159 -3.66 -16.12 -13.35
C PRO A 159 -4.34 -16.48 -14.67
N ASP A 160 -5.45 -15.82 -15.01
CA ASP A 160 -6.15 -15.99 -16.29
C ASP A 160 -5.47 -15.26 -17.46
N GLY A 161 -4.39 -14.52 -17.20
CA GLY A 161 -3.64 -13.74 -18.18
C GLY A 161 -4.22 -12.34 -18.44
N SER A 162 -5.34 -11.97 -17.83
CA SER A 162 -5.85 -10.59 -17.91
C SER A 162 -4.91 -9.62 -17.18
N ALA A 163 -4.82 -8.38 -17.67
CA ALA A 163 -3.90 -7.39 -17.14
C ALA A 163 -4.62 -6.07 -16.84
N VAL A 164 -4.24 -5.43 -15.74
CA VAL A 164 -4.64 -4.05 -15.41
C VAL A 164 -3.37 -3.24 -15.23
N GLY A 165 -3.30 -2.07 -15.85
CA GLY A 165 -2.05 -1.30 -15.87
C GLY A 165 -2.22 0.16 -16.22
N VAL A 166 -1.20 0.94 -15.87
CA VAL A 166 -1.11 2.38 -16.12
C VAL A 166 0.21 2.69 -16.81
N GLN A 167 0.16 3.66 -17.73
CA GLN A 167 1.30 4.23 -18.41
C GLN A 167 1.61 5.61 -17.83
N PHE A 168 2.85 5.80 -17.42
CA PHE A 168 3.42 7.05 -16.96
C PHE A 168 4.20 7.73 -18.08
N ASN A 169 3.62 8.82 -18.60
CA ASN A 169 4.16 9.65 -19.70
C ASN A 169 5.09 10.77 -19.22
N GLY A 170 5.64 10.65 -18.02
CA GLY A 170 6.36 11.74 -17.38
C GLY A 170 5.44 12.78 -16.72
N GLY A 171 5.87 14.04 -16.72
CA GLY A 171 5.43 15.04 -15.75
C GLY A 171 6.47 15.15 -14.65
N ILE A 172 6.07 15.60 -13.46
CA ILE A 172 6.99 15.64 -12.32
C ILE A 172 7.34 14.20 -11.92
N SER A 173 8.53 13.77 -12.31
CA SER A 173 9.20 12.68 -11.65
C SER A 173 9.73 13.27 -10.34
N GLY A 174 9.62 12.61 -9.19
CA GLY A 174 10.26 13.17 -7.98
C GLY A 174 11.81 13.17 -8.04
N ARG A 175 12.43 13.07 -9.24
CA ARG A 175 13.82 13.48 -9.50
C ARG A 175 13.90 14.97 -9.90
N ASP A 176 12.79 15.54 -10.34
CA ASP A 176 12.67 16.93 -10.81
C ASP A 176 12.59 17.93 -9.63
N PHE A 177 12.45 17.42 -8.41
CA PHE A 177 12.56 18.16 -7.15
C PHE A 177 13.69 17.58 -6.33
N GLU A 178 14.47 18.46 -5.70
CA GLU A 178 15.40 18.04 -4.65
C GLU A 178 14.61 17.42 -3.50
N GLN A 179 15.09 16.29 -2.94
CA GLN A 179 14.40 15.61 -1.84
C GLN A 179 14.12 16.53 -0.65
N ALA A 180 15.03 17.49 -0.40
CA ALA A 180 14.86 18.48 0.66
C ALA A 180 13.65 19.41 0.41
N GLU A 181 13.35 19.74 -0.84
CA GLU A 181 12.19 20.56 -1.19
C GLU A 181 10.89 19.78 -1.00
N LEU A 182 10.86 18.51 -1.42
CA LEU A 182 9.71 17.61 -1.22
C LEU A 182 9.35 17.43 0.26
N GLN A 183 10.35 17.41 1.15
CA GLN A 183 10.15 17.27 2.60
C GLN A 183 9.52 18.50 3.25
N GLN A 184 9.71 19.69 2.67
CA GLN A 184 9.13 20.93 3.20
C GLN A 184 7.66 21.09 2.81
N LEU A 185 7.21 20.42 1.75
CA LEU A 185 5.82 20.48 1.32
C LEU A 185 4.90 19.77 2.31
N ASN A 186 3.89 20.51 2.78
CA ASN A 186 2.79 19.88 3.50
C ASN A 186 2.02 18.91 2.57
N ALA A 187 1.14 18.08 3.14
CA ALA A 187 0.43 17.05 2.39
C ALA A 187 -0.36 17.61 1.19
N GLN A 188 -1.04 18.75 1.35
CA GLN A 188 -1.85 19.37 0.30
C GLN A 188 -0.97 19.95 -0.83
N GLN A 189 0.14 20.58 -0.47
CA GLN A 189 1.10 21.10 -1.44
C GLN A 189 1.75 19.97 -2.23
N PHE A 190 2.18 18.91 -1.55
CA PHE A 190 2.75 17.74 -2.22
C PHE A 190 1.76 17.13 -3.21
N GLN A 191 0.50 16.96 -2.81
CA GLN A 191 -0.53 16.40 -3.67
C GLN A 191 -0.76 17.27 -4.91
N SER A 192 -0.95 18.59 -4.73
CA SER A 192 -1.25 19.51 -5.83
C SER A 192 -0.06 19.81 -6.74
N GLN A 193 1.16 19.84 -6.21
CA GLN A 193 2.35 20.25 -6.94
C GLN A 193 3.16 19.07 -7.50
N VAL A 194 3.10 17.89 -6.89
CA VAL A 194 3.92 16.74 -7.28
C VAL A 194 3.04 15.63 -7.84
N ARG A 195 2.13 15.09 -7.03
CA ARG A 195 1.32 13.93 -7.40
C ARG A 195 0.39 14.22 -8.57
N ASN A 196 -0.38 15.31 -8.49
CA ASN A 196 -1.37 15.70 -9.52
C ASN A 196 -0.74 16.23 -10.82
N LYS A 197 0.59 16.38 -10.87
CA LYS A 197 1.32 16.80 -12.07
C LYS A 197 1.85 15.63 -12.89
N ARG A 198 1.66 14.40 -12.42
CA ARG A 198 1.99 13.19 -13.16
C ARG A 198 1.03 13.04 -14.34
N LYS A 199 1.58 12.65 -15.49
CA LYS A 199 0.81 12.35 -16.70
C LYS A 199 0.61 10.85 -16.78
N LEU A 200 -0.51 10.39 -16.25
CA LEU A 200 -0.89 8.98 -16.21
C LEU A 200 -2.05 8.74 -17.19
N GLN A 201 -2.05 7.56 -17.80
CA GLN A 201 -3.16 7.07 -18.61
C GLN A 201 -3.23 5.55 -18.52
N GLN A 202 -4.33 4.97 -18.98
CA GLN A 202 -4.45 3.52 -19.04
C GLN A 202 -3.36 2.95 -19.95
N ALA A 203 -2.63 1.95 -19.46
CA ALA A 203 -1.65 1.26 -20.28
C ALA A 203 -2.36 0.45 -21.37
N GLN A 204 -1.73 0.36 -22.55
CA GLN A 204 -2.21 -0.54 -23.57
C GLN A 204 -2.16 -2.00 -23.07
N GLN A 205 -3.16 -2.79 -23.45
CA GLN A 205 -3.32 -4.17 -22.99
C GLN A 205 -2.13 -5.05 -23.36
N LEU A 206 -1.74 -5.94 -22.45
CA LEU A 206 -0.71 -6.93 -22.72
C LEU A 206 -1.27 -8.04 -23.63
N LEU A 207 -0.45 -8.45 -24.58
CA LEU A 207 -0.68 -9.62 -25.42
C LEU A 207 0.36 -10.69 -25.06
N ARG A 208 -0.11 -11.88 -24.70
CA ARG A 208 0.77 -13.01 -24.44
C ARG A 208 1.15 -13.67 -25.76
N LEU A 209 2.45 -13.70 -26.05
CA LEU A 209 3.01 -14.37 -27.21
C LEU A 209 3.13 -15.88 -26.98
N GLN A 210 3.29 -16.65 -28.06
CA GLN A 210 3.41 -18.11 -28.01
C GLN A 210 4.61 -18.58 -27.19
N ASN A 211 5.67 -17.78 -27.13
CA ASN A 211 6.86 -18.04 -26.31
C ASN A 211 6.67 -17.73 -24.82
N GLY A 212 5.45 -17.34 -24.39
CA GLY A 212 5.12 -17.01 -23.01
C GLY A 212 5.42 -15.58 -22.57
N THR A 213 6.11 -14.78 -23.39
CA THR A 213 6.38 -13.37 -23.09
C THR A 213 5.15 -12.50 -23.29
N PHE A 214 5.11 -11.35 -22.62
CA PHE A 214 4.07 -10.34 -22.85
C PHE A 214 4.63 -9.19 -23.68
N THR A 215 3.86 -8.75 -24.67
CA THR A 215 4.12 -7.55 -25.46
C THR A 215 2.99 -6.54 -25.31
N SER A 216 3.31 -5.26 -25.46
CA SER A 216 2.32 -4.16 -25.50
C SER A 216 2.86 -3.05 -26.41
N LYS A 217 2.19 -1.88 -26.41
CA LYS A 217 2.74 -0.67 -27.01
C LYS A 217 2.87 0.44 -25.99
N ILE A 218 3.92 1.25 -26.15
CA ILE A 218 4.07 2.55 -25.50
C ILE A 218 4.09 3.59 -26.60
N ASN A 219 3.12 4.50 -26.60
CA ASN A 219 2.97 5.55 -27.62
C ASN A 219 3.02 5.04 -29.06
N GLY A 220 2.47 3.84 -29.31
CA GLY A 220 2.44 3.20 -30.62
C GLY A 220 3.63 2.27 -30.94
N HIS A 221 4.69 2.31 -30.14
CA HIS A 221 5.88 1.48 -30.32
C HIS A 221 5.75 0.16 -29.56
N ASP A 222 6.05 -0.96 -30.22
CA ASP A 222 6.00 -2.29 -29.60
C ASP A 222 7.09 -2.42 -28.53
N VAL A 223 6.70 -2.95 -27.37
CA VAL A 223 7.59 -3.18 -26.23
C VAL A 223 7.35 -4.57 -25.64
N VAL A 224 8.41 -5.20 -25.16
CA VAL A 224 8.32 -6.46 -24.41
C VAL A 224 8.31 -6.15 -22.92
N ALA A 225 7.28 -6.62 -22.23
CA ALA A 225 7.15 -6.41 -20.80
C ALA A 225 8.03 -7.41 -20.03
N SER A 226 8.81 -6.89 -19.10
CA SER A 226 9.69 -7.67 -18.23
C SER A 226 8.99 -7.94 -16.90
N LEU A 227 9.16 -9.16 -16.38
CA LEU A 227 8.66 -9.53 -15.06
C LEU A 227 9.37 -8.71 -13.98
N VAL A 228 8.58 -8.20 -13.04
CA VAL A 228 9.06 -7.46 -11.87
C VAL A 228 9.28 -8.45 -10.72
N THR A 229 10.46 -8.37 -10.14
CA THR A 229 10.90 -9.20 -9.01
C THR A 229 11.07 -8.33 -7.75
N GLY A 230 11.27 -8.94 -6.59
CA GLY A 230 11.55 -8.21 -5.35
C GLY A 230 12.82 -7.35 -5.45
N ASN A 231 13.71 -7.70 -6.38
CA ASN A 231 14.96 -6.98 -6.67
C ASN A 231 14.81 -5.83 -7.68
N THR A 232 13.67 -5.68 -8.36
CA THR A 232 13.47 -4.63 -9.36
C THR A 232 13.58 -3.23 -8.74
N ARG A 233 14.40 -2.36 -9.31
CA ARG A 233 14.52 -0.95 -8.94
C ARG A 233 14.54 -0.10 -10.20
N PHE A 234 14.02 1.12 -10.12
CA PHE A 234 14.15 2.11 -11.18
C PHE A 234 15.28 3.08 -10.83
N GLY A 235 16.09 3.45 -11.82
CA GLY A 235 17.07 4.54 -11.71
C GLY A 235 16.44 5.93 -11.79
#